data_AF-A0A3A6UMN3-F1
#
_entry.id   AF-A0A3A6UMN3-F1
#
_cell.length_a   1.000
_cell.length_b   1.000
_cell.length_c   1.000
_cell.angle_alpha   90.00
_cell.angle_beta   90.00
_cell.angle_gamma   90.00
#
_symmetry.space_group_name_H-M   'P 1'
#
loop_
_entity.id
_entity.type
_entity.pdbx_description
1 polymer ?
#
loop_
_entity_poly.entity_id
_entity_poly.type
_entity_poly.pdbx_seq_one_letter_code
_entity_poly.pdbx_strand_id
1 'polypeptide(L)' 'MDALKISFTEPSKQEFKRDLVRLRGGKNDFLVSVELDINALRTFQSRDKSWPRDKDPFKPVPEGFKISPGRKKIPPR' A
#
# COMPACT_ATOMS: atom_id res chain seq x y z
N MET A 1 -3.75 -25.19 17.75
CA MET A 1 -2.38 -24.61 17.76
C MET A 1 -2.32 -23.65 16.61
N ASP A 2 -2.81 -22.45 16.88
CA ASP A 2 -3.18 -21.46 15.88
C ASP A 2 -1.92 -20.80 15.30
N ALA A 3 -1.81 -20.88 13.97
CA ALA A 3 -0.74 -20.24 13.24
C ALA A 3 -0.92 -18.71 13.33
N LEU A 4 0.03 -18.04 13.99
CA LEU A 4 0.09 -16.59 13.99
C LEU A 4 0.45 -16.11 12.57
N LYS A 5 -0.57 -15.73 11.79
CA LYS A 5 -0.42 -15.23 10.42
C LYS A 5 -0.21 -13.72 10.47
N ILE A 6 1.04 -13.27 10.46
CA ILE A 6 1.38 -11.85 10.27
C ILE A 6 1.46 -11.60 8.76
N SER A 7 0.50 -10.84 8.22
CA SER A 7 0.49 -10.42 6.82
C SER A 7 0.58 -8.89 6.73
N PHE A 8 1.70 -8.37 6.21
CA PHE A 8 1.83 -6.96 5.87
C PHE A 8 1.32 -6.75 4.45
N THR A 9 0.21 -6.02 4.30
CA THR A 9 -0.42 -5.77 2.99
C THR A 9 -0.11 -4.36 2.50
N GLU A 10 0.71 -4.26 1.45
CA GLU A 10 0.92 -2.99 0.73
C GLU A 10 -0.33 -2.63 -0.09
N PRO A 11 -0.71 -1.34 -0.22
CA PRO A 11 -1.85 -0.89 -1.03
C PRO A 11 -1.62 -0.98 -2.55
N SER A 12 -1.07 -2.09 -3.05
CA SER A 12 -0.80 -2.29 -4.49
C SER A 12 -2.00 -2.88 -5.24
N LYS A 13 -2.22 -2.45 -6.49
CA LYS A 13 -3.29 -2.97 -7.35
C LYS A 13 -2.99 -4.39 -7.82
N GLN A 14 -1.72 -4.71 -8.06
CA GLN A 14 -1.28 -6.04 -8.50
C GLN A 14 -1.16 -7.00 -7.31
N GLU A 15 -1.74 -8.20 -7.41
CA GLU A 15 -1.78 -9.18 -6.31
C GLU A 15 -0.41 -9.63 -5.83
N PHE A 16 0.55 -9.81 -6.74
CA PHE A 16 1.91 -10.23 -6.40
C PHE A 16 2.73 -9.17 -5.64
N LYS A 17 2.28 -7.91 -5.62
CA LYS A 17 2.90 -6.82 -4.84
C LYS A 17 2.24 -6.62 -3.47
N ARG A 18 1.12 -7.29 -3.19
CA ARG A 18 0.39 -7.13 -1.92
C ARG A 18 1.01 -7.95 -0.79
N ASP A 19 1.58 -9.10 -1.12
CA ASP A 19 2.21 -10.03 -0.19
C ASP A 19 3.73 -9.92 -0.28
N LEU A 20 4.30 -8.86 0.30
CA LEU A 20 5.75 -8.67 0.31
C LEU A 20 6.46 -9.76 1.12
N VAL A 21 5.82 -10.27 2.17
CA VAL A 21 6.29 -11.44 2.94
C VAL A 21 5.13 -12.30 3.41
N ARG A 22 5.25 -13.62 3.25
CA ARG A 22 4.38 -14.64 3.86
C ARG A 22 5.21 -15.54 4.77
N LEU A 23 5.07 -15.38 6.08
CA LEU A 23 5.68 -16.29 7.06
C LEU A 23 4.73 -17.45 7.35
N ARG A 24 5.25 -18.68 7.33
CA ARG A 24 4.53 -19.90 7.67
C ARG A 24 5.20 -20.57 8.87
N GLY A 25 4.62 -20.38 10.05
CA GLY A 25 5.02 -21.04 11.30
C GLY A 25 6.25 -20.43 12.00
N GLY A 26 6.32 -20.52 13.32
CA GLY A 26 7.49 -20.06 14.08
C GLY A 26 7.43 -20.35 15.57
N LYS A 27 8.46 -21.03 16.08
CA LYS A 27 8.92 -20.95 17.47
C LYS A 27 9.99 -19.85 17.65
N ASN A 28 10.33 -19.13 16.58
CA ASN A 28 11.41 -18.13 16.49
C ASN A 28 10.89 -16.82 15.89
N ASP A 29 11.55 -15.71 16.25
CA ASP A 29 11.28 -14.37 15.76
C ASP A 29 11.75 -14.17 14.31
N PHE A 30 10.96 -13.44 13.53
CA PHE A 30 11.27 -13.07 12.15
C PHE A 30 11.23 -11.54 12.01
N LEU A 31 12.27 -10.97 11.40
CA LEU A 31 12.30 -9.56 11.00
C LEU A 31 12.01 -9.45 9.50
N VAL A 32 11.04 -8.61 9.15
CA VAL A 32 10.68 -8.31 7.76
C VAL A 32 10.94 -6.83 7.50
N SER A 33 11.75 -6.54 6.48
CA SER A 33 11.95 -5.20 5.95
C SER A 33 11.43 -5.14 4.51
N VAL A 34 10.73 -4.06 4.18
CA VAL A 34 10.20 -3.82 2.83
C VAL A 34 10.47 -2.38 2.43
N GLU A 35 10.76 -2.18 1.14
CA GLU A 35 10.92 -0.85 0.57
C GLU A 35 9.60 -0.41 -0.06
N LEU A 36 9.12 0.77 0.33
CA LEU A 36 7.90 1.38 -0.18
C LEU A 36 8.23 2.69 -0.91
N ASP A 37 7.81 2.81 -2.16
CA ASP A 37 7.90 4.08 -2.88
C ASP A 37 6.82 5.06 -2.39
N ILE A 38 7.17 5.80 -1.34
CA ILE A 38 6.34 6.85 -0.75
C ILE A 38 6.02 7.95 -1.78
N ASN A 39 6.91 8.19 -2.75
CA ASN A 39 6.70 9.22 -3.75
C ASN A 39 5.61 8.85 -4.72
N ALA A 40 5.61 7.62 -5.23
CA ALA A 40 4.57 7.09 -6.09
C ALA A 40 3.22 7.01 -5.36
N LEU A 41 3.21 6.54 -4.11
CA LEU A 41 2.00 6.43 -3.29
C LEU A 41 1.36 7.81 -3.06
N ARG A 42 2.14 8.82 -2.69
CA ARG A 42 1.63 10.18 -2.47
C ARG A 42 1.12 10.84 -3.75
N THR A 43 1.77 10.59 -4.90
CA THR A 43 1.27 11.07 -6.20
C THR A 43 -0.10 10.46 -6.50
N PHE A 44 -0.27 9.16 -6.26
CA PHE A 44 -1.56 8.48 -6.43
C PHE A 44 -2.62 9.02 -5.46
N GLN A 45 -2.31 9.12 -4.17
CA GLN A 45 -3.24 9.65 -3.16
C GLN A 45 -3.58 11.14 -3.36
N SER A 46 -2.75 11.89 -4.07
CA SER A 46 -3.03 13.29 -4.42
C SER A 46 -4.10 13.41 -5.52
N ARG A 47 -4.45 12.29 -6.17
CA ARG A 47 -5.59 12.16 -7.10
C ARG A 47 -6.85 11.64 -6.40
N ASP A 48 -6.99 11.86 -5.09
CA ASP A 48 -8.09 11.36 -4.26
C ASP A 48 -9.49 11.69 -4.79
N LYS A 49 -9.62 12.81 -5.51
CA LYS A 49 -10.89 13.28 -6.10
C LYS A 49 -11.15 12.78 -7.52
N SER A 50 -10.20 12.07 -8.13
CA SER A 50 -10.29 11.59 -9.50
C SER A 50 -10.71 10.12 -9.53
N TRP A 51 -11.44 9.72 -10.58
CA TRP A 51 -11.79 8.33 -10.80
C TRP A 51 -10.53 7.46 -10.95
N PRO A 52 -10.45 6.30 -10.26
CA PRO A 52 -9.35 5.35 -10.42
C PRO A 52 -9.27 4.86 -11.85
N ARG A 53 -8.05 4.75 -12.39
CA ARG A 53 -7.81 4.24 -13.75
C ARG A 53 -7.38 2.79 -13.71
N ASP A 54 -7.61 2.08 -14.81
CA ASP A 54 -7.20 0.67 -14.93
C ASP A 54 -5.69 0.49 -14.78
N LYS A 55 -4.91 1.46 -15.26
CA LYS A 55 -3.44 1.45 -15.21
C LYS A 55 -2.85 2.01 -13.89
N ASP A 56 -3.67 2.34 -12.90
CA ASP A 56 -3.14 2.87 -11.64
C ASP A 56 -2.39 1.79 -10.83
N PRO A 57 -1.21 2.10 -10.29
CA PRO A 57 -0.37 1.12 -9.61
C PRO A 57 -0.90 0.73 -8.21
N PHE A 58 -1.76 1.55 -7.61
CA PHE A 58 -2.29 1.36 -6.27
C PHE A 58 -3.81 1.14 -6.28
N LYS A 59 -4.32 0.56 -5.20
CA LYS A 59 -5.77 0.40 -5.00
C LYS A 59 -6.46 1.76 -4.88
N PRO A 60 -7.72 1.89 -5.31
CA PRO A 60 -8.50 3.10 -5.08
C PRO A 60 -8.49 3.47 -3.60
N VAL A 61 -8.42 4.78 -3.33
CA VAL A 61 -8.55 5.29 -1.96
C VAL A 61 -9.98 5.00 -1.46
N PRO A 62 -10.15 4.70 -0.16
CA PRO A 62 -11.48 4.53 0.42
C PRO A 62 -12.35 5.78 0.25
N GLU A 63 -13.66 5.60 0.32
CA GLU A 63 -14.59 6.72 0.37
C GLU A 63 -14.28 7.64 1.56
N GLY A 64 -14.35 8.95 1.35
CA GLY A 64 -14.06 9.95 2.39
C GLY A 64 -12.57 10.12 2.72
N PHE A 65 -11.66 9.49 1.97
CA PHE A 65 -10.22 9.72 2.12
C PHE A 65 -9.86 11.21 1.95
N LYS A 66 -9.08 11.76 2.90
CA LYS A 66 -8.59 13.14 2.88
C LYS A 66 -7.08 13.16 3.01
N ILE A 67 -6.40 13.64 1.97
CA ILE A 67 -4.95 13.82 2.01
C ILE A 67 -4.57 15.07 2.82
N SER A 68 -3.58 14.93 3.71
CA SER A 68 -3.00 16.07 4.44
C SER A 68 -2.29 17.02 3.46
N PRO A 69 -2.41 18.36 3.62
CA PRO A 69 -1.79 19.33 2.72
C PRO A 69 -0.29 19.12 2.48
N GLY A 70 0.47 18.80 3.54
CA GLY A 70 1.92 18.57 3.43
C GLY A 70 2.32 17.27 2.71
N ARG A 71 1.36 16.37 2.44
CA ARG A 71 1.58 15.14 1.68
C ARG A 71 1.07 15.23 0.24
N LYS A 72 0.39 16.32 -0.11
CA LYS A 72 -0.18 16.54 -1.44
C LYS A 72 0.92 16.94 -2.42
N LYS A 73 0.93 16.31 -3.59
CA LYS A 73 1.81 16.67 -4.71
C LYS A 73 1.04 17.46 -5.76
N ILE A 74 1.58 18.62 -6.14
CA ILE A 74 1.02 19.52 -7.16
C ILE A 74 2.15 19.83 -8.17
N PRO A 75 1.94 19.64 -9.49
CA PRO A 75 0.77 19.02 -10.10
C PRO A 75 0.72 17.51 -9.78
N PRO A 76 -0.46 16.92 -9.56
CA PRO A 76 -0.60 15.48 -9.52
C PRO A 76 -0.40 14.93 -10.94
N ARG A 77 0.72 14.25 -11.22
CA ARG A 77 0.92 13.51 -12.49
C ARG A 77 0.09 12.22 -12.50
#